data_AF-A0A1E7FDV2-F1
#
_entry.id   AF-A0A1E7FDV2-F1
#
_cell.length_a   1.000
_cell.length_b   1.000
_cell.length_c   1.000
_cell.angle_alpha   90.00
_cell.angle_beta   90.00
_cell.angle_gamma   90.00
#
_symmetry.space_group_name_H-M   'P 1'
#
loop_
_entity.id
_entity.type
_entity.pdbx_description
1 polymer ?
#
loop_
_entity_poly.entity_id
_entity_poly.type
_entity_poly.pdbx_seq_one_letter_code
_entity_poly.pdbx_strand_id
1 'polypeptide(L)'
;MQLLEKLATDPGIVAIMKERELVVGTLGELDPIDDRLMKKKEENSGGCVLGYNTNHGLRIDIKLRSNDLSGFRSYPELASTLIHELSHNWVGEHNLLFWSNFAQMRAEYLYTHSQLRNSSIIVHGKKTAELAGLDKEKLENVFDFIMSELVQEMAQHGLHPNMIEGPIRQRIQELEENSKNSSNGHRLGEATYTTDNTASSTRELVLAAAERRAREQQKKEGDER
;
A
#
# COMPACT_ATOMS: atom_id res chain seq x y z
N MET A 1 -17.02 9.36 4.47
CA MET A 1 -15.93 10.19 3.89
C MET A 1 -14.67 10.21 4.76
N GLN A 2 -14.77 10.36 6.09
CA GLN A 2 -13.58 10.42 6.97
C GLN A 2 -12.61 9.23 6.87
N LEU A 3 -13.06 8.02 6.50
CA LEU A 3 -12.20 6.84 6.48
C LEU A 3 -11.26 6.78 5.26
N LEU A 4 -11.76 7.11 4.06
CA LEU A 4 -10.94 7.22 2.86
C LEU A 4 -9.94 8.37 2.98
N GLU A 5 -10.37 9.49 3.55
CA GLU A 5 -9.50 10.63 3.81
C GLU A 5 -8.38 10.26 4.80
N LYS A 6 -8.70 9.50 5.86
CA LYS A 6 -7.70 8.97 6.79
C LYS A 6 -6.70 8.05 6.09
N LEU A 7 -7.16 7.12 5.25
CA LEU A 7 -6.27 6.24 4.48
C LEU A 7 -5.37 7.03 3.53
N ALA A 8 -5.93 7.99 2.80
CA ALA A 8 -5.18 8.83 1.85
C ALA A 8 -4.15 9.74 2.53
N THR A 9 -4.40 10.14 3.78
CA THR A 9 -3.51 11.02 4.57
C THR A 9 -2.70 10.26 5.61
N ASP A 10 -2.78 8.93 5.63
CA ASP A 10 -2.04 8.10 6.57
C ASP A 10 -0.53 8.27 6.34
N PRO A 11 0.26 8.62 7.38
CA PRO A 11 1.69 8.86 7.21
C PRO A 11 2.45 7.68 6.62
N GLY A 12 2.07 6.44 6.94
CA GLY A 12 2.67 5.24 6.37
C GLY A 12 2.33 5.08 4.88
N ILE A 13 1.09 5.33 4.48
CA ILE A 13 0.68 5.31 3.07
C ILE A 13 1.38 6.42 2.28
N VAL A 14 1.42 7.64 2.83
CA VAL A 14 2.11 8.77 2.19
C VAL A 14 3.61 8.49 2.05
N ALA A 15 4.24 7.86 3.05
CA ALA A 15 5.65 7.46 2.98
C ALA A 15 5.88 6.44 1.86
N ILE A 16 5.05 5.39 1.78
CA ILE A 16 5.09 4.41 0.68
C ILE A 16 4.96 5.13 -0.67
N MET A 17 3.94 5.98 -0.84
CA MET A 17 3.70 6.64 -2.12
C MET A 17 4.88 7.51 -2.57
N LYS A 18 5.56 8.16 -1.63
CA LYS A 18 6.76 8.97 -1.91
C LYS A 18 7.97 8.12 -2.24
N GLU A 19 8.30 7.16 -1.38
CA GLU A 19 9.45 6.25 -1.53
C GLU A 19 9.40 5.51 -2.87
N ARG A 20 8.19 5.19 -3.32
CA ARG A 20 7.93 4.36 -4.49
C ARG A 20 7.42 5.11 -5.71
N GLU A 21 7.40 6.44 -5.63
CA GLU A 21 6.95 7.33 -6.71
C GLU A 21 5.56 6.91 -7.27
N LEU A 22 4.68 6.47 -6.37
CA LEU A 22 3.32 6.05 -6.71
C LEU A 22 2.42 7.27 -6.81
N VAL A 23 1.55 7.23 -7.81
CA VAL A 23 0.54 8.26 -8.03
C VAL A 23 -0.78 7.54 -8.22
N VAL A 24 -1.77 7.94 -7.42
CA VAL A 24 -3.15 7.44 -7.49
C VAL A 24 -4.09 8.59 -7.80
N GLY A 25 -4.94 8.44 -8.82
CA GLY A 25 -5.85 9.50 -9.26
C GLY A 25 -7.06 9.67 -8.37
N THR A 26 -7.70 8.55 -7.99
CA THR A 26 -8.90 8.56 -7.17
C THR A 26 -8.89 7.38 -6.23
N LEU A 27 -9.11 7.64 -4.94
CA LEU A 27 -9.39 6.62 -3.93
C LEU A 27 -10.90 6.66 -3.60
N GLY A 28 -11.58 5.55 -3.84
CA GLY A 28 -13.04 5.43 -3.70
C GLY A 28 -13.47 4.29 -2.78
N GLU A 29 -14.76 4.28 -2.43
CA GLU A 29 -15.41 3.13 -1.82
C GLU A 29 -15.91 2.22 -2.95
N LEU A 30 -15.59 0.93 -2.86
CA LEU A 30 -16.17 -0.09 -3.72
C LEU A 30 -17.63 -0.30 -3.31
N ASP A 31 -18.55 -0.20 -4.26
CA ASP A 31 -19.97 -0.34 -3.99
C ASP A 31 -20.25 -1.73 -3.37
N PRO A 32 -20.80 -1.79 -2.15
CA PRO A 32 -21.05 -3.05 -1.45
C PRO A 32 -22.10 -3.93 -2.15
N ILE A 33 -22.89 -3.37 -3.07
CA ILE A 33 -24.00 -4.04 -3.77
C ILE A 33 -23.65 -4.29 -5.25
N ASP A 34 -22.62 -3.65 -5.80
CA ASP A 34 -22.20 -3.88 -7.20
C ASP A 34 -21.45 -5.21 -7.35
N ASP A 35 -22.25 -6.27 -7.26
CA ASP A 35 -21.92 -7.68 -7.37
C ASP A 35 -21.29 -8.07 -8.71
N ARG A 36 -21.35 -7.23 -9.76
CA ARG A 36 -20.95 -7.64 -11.12
C ARG A 36 -19.44 -7.83 -11.27
N LEU A 37 -18.67 -6.99 -10.60
CA LEU A 37 -17.21 -7.13 -10.53
C LEU A 37 -16.79 -8.15 -9.47
N MET A 38 -17.50 -8.19 -8.34
CA MET A 38 -17.22 -9.17 -7.27
C MET A 38 -17.48 -10.60 -7.71
N LYS A 39 -18.64 -10.91 -8.30
CA LYS A 39 -19.00 -12.28 -8.72
C LYS A 39 -18.05 -12.85 -9.77
N LYS A 40 -17.68 -12.07 -10.79
CA LYS A 40 -16.75 -12.52 -11.83
C LYS A 40 -15.36 -12.85 -11.31
N LYS A 41 -14.90 -12.18 -10.25
CA LYS A 41 -13.60 -12.48 -9.62
C LYS A 41 -13.71 -13.54 -8.53
N GLU A 42 -14.77 -13.53 -7.71
CA GLU A 42 -15.05 -14.59 -6.72
C GLU A 42 -15.17 -15.96 -7.40
N GLU A 43 -15.82 -16.04 -8.56
CA GLU A 43 -15.92 -17.27 -9.38
C GLU A 43 -14.57 -17.78 -9.88
N ASN A 44 -13.61 -16.89 -10.15
CA ASN A 44 -12.29 -17.24 -10.72
C ASN A 44 -11.18 -17.38 -9.66
N SER A 45 -11.30 -16.75 -8.50
CA SER A 45 -10.24 -16.63 -7.49
C SER A 45 -10.64 -17.17 -6.12
N GLY A 46 -11.89 -17.58 -5.91
CA GLY A 46 -12.36 -18.23 -4.67
C GLY A 46 -12.39 -17.35 -3.41
N GLY A 47 -11.93 -16.09 -3.50
CA GLY A 47 -11.83 -15.14 -2.39
C GLY A 47 -12.71 -13.91 -2.57
N CYS A 48 -13.15 -13.32 -1.45
CA CYS A 48 -13.96 -12.09 -1.44
C CYS A 48 -13.12 -10.89 -1.89
N VAL A 49 -13.61 -10.14 -2.88
CA VAL A 49 -12.91 -8.95 -3.39
C VAL A 49 -12.97 -7.81 -2.35
N LEU A 50 -11.81 -7.43 -1.80
CA LEU A 50 -11.69 -6.36 -0.81
C LEU A 50 -11.29 -5.01 -1.42
N GLY A 51 -10.69 -5.02 -2.61
CA GLY A 51 -10.28 -3.81 -3.33
C GLY A 51 -10.19 -4.05 -4.83
N TYR A 52 -10.04 -2.96 -5.57
CA TYR A 52 -9.82 -3.00 -7.01
C TYR A 52 -9.00 -1.82 -7.51
N ASN A 53 -7.86 -2.11 -8.12
CA ASN A 53 -7.04 -1.16 -8.85
C ASN A 53 -7.40 -1.13 -10.34
N THR A 54 -7.93 0.00 -10.80
CA THR A 54 -8.19 0.30 -12.21
C THR A 54 -6.99 1.00 -12.83
N ASN A 55 -6.42 0.38 -13.88
CA ASN A 55 -5.35 0.95 -14.70
C ASN A 55 -4.16 1.47 -13.88
N HIS A 56 -3.54 0.59 -13.10
CA HIS A 56 -2.26 0.85 -12.41
C HIS A 56 -2.21 2.18 -11.62
N GLY A 57 -3.29 2.47 -10.90
CA GLY A 57 -3.41 3.63 -10.02
C GLY A 57 -4.28 4.76 -10.57
N LEU A 58 -4.92 4.62 -11.73
CA LEU A 58 -5.89 5.65 -12.16
C LEU A 58 -7.02 5.81 -11.14
N ARG A 59 -7.56 4.69 -10.66
CA ARG A 59 -8.55 4.64 -9.57
C ARG A 59 -8.35 3.38 -8.74
N ILE A 60 -8.39 3.53 -7.42
CA ILE A 60 -8.41 2.42 -6.47
C ILE A 60 -9.72 2.52 -5.68
N ASP A 61 -10.49 1.43 -5.66
CA ASP A 61 -11.71 1.31 -4.87
C ASP A 61 -11.50 0.27 -3.76
N ILE A 62 -11.91 0.60 -2.52
CA ILE A 62 -11.77 -0.30 -1.36
C ILE A 62 -13.14 -0.59 -0.76
N LYS A 63 -13.40 -1.86 -0.41
CA LYS A 63 -14.59 -2.30 0.30
C LYS A 63 -14.51 -1.88 1.76
N LEU A 64 -15.09 -0.73 2.09
CA LEU A 64 -15.03 -0.19 3.46
C LEU A 64 -15.88 -0.96 4.47
N ARG A 65 -16.94 -1.62 4.00
CA ARG A 65 -17.94 -2.28 4.85
C ARG A 65 -17.64 -3.75 5.08
N SER A 66 -18.06 -4.24 6.25
CA SER A 66 -18.11 -5.67 6.54
C SER A 66 -19.07 -6.39 5.60
N ASN A 67 -18.93 -7.71 5.46
CA ASN A 67 -19.76 -8.50 4.54
C ASN A 67 -21.25 -8.52 4.92
N ASP A 68 -21.56 -8.38 6.21
CA ASP A 68 -22.92 -8.27 6.74
C ASP A 68 -23.47 -6.82 6.73
N LEU A 69 -22.67 -5.88 6.23
CA LEU A 69 -22.97 -4.44 6.17
C LEU A 69 -23.28 -3.78 7.53
N SER A 70 -23.00 -4.48 8.64
CA SER A 70 -23.30 -4.00 9.99
C SER A 70 -22.35 -2.88 10.45
N GLY A 71 -21.18 -2.76 9.81
CA GLY A 71 -20.19 -1.76 10.15
C GLY A 71 -19.09 -1.59 9.11
N PHE A 72 -18.02 -0.91 9.53
CA PHE A 72 -16.80 -0.76 8.76
C PHE A 72 -15.79 -1.85 9.14
N ARG A 73 -14.96 -2.24 8.17
CA ARG A 73 -13.78 -3.07 8.42
C ARG A 73 -12.81 -2.35 9.34
N SER A 74 -11.94 -3.11 10.00
CA SER A 74 -10.93 -2.51 10.86
C SER A 74 -9.95 -1.67 10.03
N TYR A 75 -9.45 -0.59 10.60
CA TYR A 75 -8.49 0.28 9.91
C TYR A 75 -7.21 -0.46 9.46
N PRO A 76 -6.60 -1.36 10.27
CA PRO A 76 -5.46 -2.15 9.83
C PRO A 76 -5.74 -2.99 8.57
N GLU A 77 -6.91 -3.62 8.48
CA GLU A 77 -7.31 -4.40 7.30
C GLU A 77 -7.47 -3.50 6.06
N LEU A 78 -8.06 -2.32 6.23
CA LEU A 78 -8.24 -1.36 5.14
C LEU A 78 -6.90 -0.81 4.64
N ALA A 79 -5.97 -0.52 5.54
CA ALA A 79 -4.62 -0.09 5.18
C ALA A 79 -3.85 -1.21 4.45
N SER A 80 -3.95 -2.45 4.92
CA SER A 80 -3.37 -3.62 4.26
C SER A 80 -3.95 -3.82 2.86
N THR A 81 -5.28 -3.71 2.73
CA THR A 81 -5.98 -3.76 1.43
C THR A 81 -5.52 -2.65 0.49
N LEU A 82 -5.34 -1.42 0.98
CA LEU A 82 -4.82 -0.33 0.15
C LEU A 82 -3.40 -0.62 -0.35
N ILE A 83 -2.53 -1.18 0.49
CA ILE A 83 -1.15 -1.55 0.10
C ILE A 83 -1.17 -2.69 -0.93
N HIS A 84 -2.10 -3.64 -0.79
CA HIS A 84 -2.36 -4.66 -1.80
C HIS A 84 -2.71 -4.03 -3.15
N GLU A 85 -3.69 -3.12 -3.17
CA GLU A 85 -4.08 -2.44 -4.41
C GLU A 85 -2.97 -1.56 -4.97
N LEU A 86 -2.17 -0.89 -4.14
CA LEU A 86 -0.99 -0.14 -4.59
C LEU A 86 0.05 -1.04 -5.27
N SER A 87 0.16 -2.32 -4.85
CA SER A 87 1.06 -3.29 -5.49
C SER A 87 0.67 -3.56 -6.95
N HIS A 88 -0.62 -3.49 -7.26
CA HIS A 88 -1.12 -3.59 -8.63
C HIS A 88 -0.75 -2.41 -9.54
N ASN A 89 -0.14 -1.33 -9.01
CA ASN A 89 0.48 -0.32 -9.87
C ASN A 89 1.67 -0.87 -10.67
N TRP A 90 2.29 -1.98 -10.24
CA TRP A 90 3.44 -2.56 -10.90
C TRP A 90 3.27 -4.02 -11.33
N VAL A 91 2.54 -4.81 -10.56
CA VAL A 91 2.39 -6.24 -10.82
C VAL A 91 0.92 -6.60 -10.84
N GLY A 92 0.42 -7.03 -12.01
CA GLY A 92 -0.98 -7.45 -12.14
C GLY A 92 -1.28 -8.75 -11.39
N GLU A 93 -0.50 -9.80 -11.66
CA GLU A 93 -0.72 -11.14 -11.12
C GLU A 93 -0.17 -11.32 -9.70
N HIS A 94 -0.84 -12.12 -8.88
CA HIS A 94 -0.44 -12.46 -7.50
C HIS A 94 0.72 -13.48 -7.43
N ASN A 95 1.78 -13.22 -8.17
CA ASN A 95 3.00 -14.04 -8.21
C ASN A 95 4.01 -13.62 -7.12
N LEU A 96 5.19 -14.26 -7.08
CA LEU A 96 6.23 -13.96 -6.09
C LEU A 96 6.71 -12.51 -6.11
N LEU A 97 6.71 -11.86 -7.29
CA LEU A 97 7.10 -10.46 -7.42
C LEU A 97 6.05 -9.55 -6.79
N PHE A 98 4.76 -9.83 -7.00
CA PHE A 98 3.67 -9.12 -6.32
C PHE A 98 3.80 -9.23 -4.81
N TRP A 99 3.91 -10.46 -4.28
CA TRP A 99 3.94 -10.68 -2.84
C TRP A 99 5.20 -10.11 -2.18
N SER A 100 6.34 -10.17 -2.87
CA SER A 100 7.58 -9.51 -2.42
C SER A 100 7.39 -7.99 -2.36
N ASN A 101 6.80 -7.39 -3.39
CA ASN A 101 6.54 -5.96 -3.43
C ASN A 101 5.53 -5.51 -2.35
N PHE A 102 4.43 -6.24 -2.20
CA PHE A 102 3.45 -6.01 -1.14
C PHE A 102 4.11 -6.08 0.24
N ALA A 103 4.88 -7.14 0.52
CA ALA A 103 5.48 -7.35 1.84
C ALA A 103 6.52 -6.26 2.18
N GLN A 104 7.29 -5.80 1.20
CA GLN A 104 8.22 -4.68 1.39
C GLN A 104 7.49 -3.35 1.67
N MET A 105 6.41 -3.04 0.93
CA MET A 105 5.57 -1.86 1.23
C MET A 105 4.92 -1.98 2.61
N ARG A 106 4.48 -3.18 2.98
CA ARG A 106 3.91 -3.45 4.30
C ARG A 106 4.94 -3.20 5.41
N ALA A 107 6.19 -3.59 5.19
CA ALA A 107 7.30 -3.28 6.10
C ALA A 107 7.55 -1.77 6.21
N GLU A 108 7.58 -1.04 5.09
CA GLU A 108 7.73 0.43 5.08
C GLU A 108 6.61 1.14 5.86
N TYR A 109 5.36 0.69 5.66
CA TYR A 109 4.20 1.20 6.39
C TYR A 109 4.37 1.03 7.90
N LEU A 110 4.66 -0.20 8.34
CA LEU A 110 4.80 -0.53 9.76
C LEU A 110 6.00 0.19 10.39
N TYR A 111 7.12 0.25 9.68
CA TYR A 111 8.33 0.93 10.14
C TYR A 111 8.12 2.44 10.29
N THR A 112 7.43 3.07 9.33
CA THR A 112 7.05 4.49 9.41
C THR A 112 6.22 4.77 10.66
N HIS A 113 5.21 3.94 10.95
CA HIS A 113 4.40 4.10 12.16
C HIS A 113 5.19 3.82 13.45
N SER A 114 6.14 2.89 13.42
CA SER A 114 7.06 2.62 14.53
C SER A 114 7.96 3.82 14.85
N GLN A 115 8.53 4.46 13.81
CA GLN A 115 9.33 5.69 13.97
C GLN A 115 8.48 6.84 14.52
N LEU A 116 7.30 7.06 13.94
CA LEU A 116 6.42 8.16 14.33
C LEU A 116 5.85 7.98 15.73
N ARG A 117 5.69 6.74 16.22
CA ARG A 117 5.26 6.46 17.60
C ARG A 117 6.17 7.09 18.66
N ASN A 118 7.48 7.13 18.38
CA ASN A 118 8.49 7.72 19.26
C ASN A 118 8.66 9.23 19.01
N SER A 119 8.11 9.75 17.92
CA SER A 119 8.08 11.18 17.63
C SER A 119 6.94 11.88 18.37
N SER A 120 7.09 13.19 18.65
CA SER A 120 6.03 14.02 19.22
C SER A 120 4.94 14.41 18.21
N ILE A 121 4.85 13.74 17.05
CA ILE A 121 3.91 14.06 15.99
C ILE A 121 2.52 13.50 16.35
N ILE A 122 1.55 14.41 16.41
CA ILE A 122 0.15 14.10 16.70
C ILE A 122 -0.67 14.51 15.48
N VAL A 123 -1.49 13.58 14.99
CA VAL A 123 -2.42 13.82 13.89
C VAL A 123 -3.82 13.68 14.45
N HIS A 124 -4.67 14.70 14.28
CA HIS A 124 -6.05 14.71 14.82
C HIS A 124 -6.15 14.39 16.33
N GLY A 125 -5.18 14.84 17.14
CA GLY A 125 -5.18 14.64 18.60
C GLY A 125 -4.78 13.24 19.06
N LYS A 126 -4.41 12.31 18.16
CA LYS A 126 -3.93 10.96 18.47
C LYS A 126 -2.53 10.73 17.92
N LYS A 127 -1.79 9.78 18.51
CA LYS A 127 -0.53 9.31 17.91
C LYS A 127 -0.85 8.57 16.60
N THR A 128 0.06 8.64 15.64
CA THR A 128 -0.14 8.03 14.31
C THR A 128 -0.36 6.52 14.37
N ALA A 129 0.40 5.81 15.22
CA ALA A 129 0.23 4.37 15.42
C ALA A 129 -1.13 3.98 16.03
N GLU A 130 -1.68 4.82 16.93
CA GLU A 130 -3.01 4.61 17.52
C GLU A 130 -4.13 4.86 16.51
N LEU A 131 -3.93 5.79 15.57
CA LEU A 131 -4.84 5.98 14.44
C LEU A 131 -4.81 4.78 13.50
N ALA A 132 -3.63 4.19 13.30
CA ALA A 132 -3.43 3.02 12.46
C ALA A 132 -3.92 1.70 13.10
N GLY A 133 -4.34 1.71 14.37
CA GLY A 133 -4.75 0.50 15.09
C GLY A 133 -3.60 -0.50 15.27
N LEU A 134 -2.35 -0.01 15.33
CA LEU A 134 -1.16 -0.83 15.45
C LEU A 134 -0.70 -0.92 16.90
N ASP A 135 -0.69 -2.14 17.43
CA ASP A 135 -0.23 -2.42 18.78
C ASP A 135 1.29 -2.40 18.87
N LYS A 136 1.82 -2.10 20.06
CA LYS A 136 3.26 -2.06 20.34
C LYS A 136 3.98 -3.34 19.89
N GLU A 137 3.40 -4.50 20.20
CA GLU A 137 3.99 -5.81 19.91
C GLU A 137 4.16 -6.07 18.41
N LYS A 138 3.18 -5.65 17.60
CA LYS A 138 3.23 -5.77 16.13
C LYS A 138 4.32 -4.89 15.52
N LEU A 139 4.55 -3.72 16.12
CA LEU A 139 5.60 -2.77 15.67
C LEU A 139 7.01 -3.17 16.13
N GLU A 140 7.12 -3.99 17.17
CA GLU A 140 8.41 -4.53 17.65
C GLU A 140 8.83 -5.78 16.85
N ASN A 141 7.87 -6.54 16.31
CA ASN A 141 8.13 -7.76 15.53
C ASN A 141 7.52 -7.66 14.12
N VAL A 142 7.92 -6.63 13.36
CA VAL A 142 7.38 -6.33 12.02
C VAL A 142 7.51 -7.52 11.07
N PHE A 143 8.65 -8.21 11.07
CA PHE A 143 8.90 -9.37 10.22
C PHE A 143 7.88 -10.49 10.47
N ASP A 144 7.75 -10.92 11.73
CA ASP A 144 6.85 -12.04 12.08
C ASP A 144 5.38 -11.68 11.83
N PHE A 145 5.00 -10.43 12.09
CA PHE A 145 3.65 -9.95 11.80
C PHE A 145 3.32 -10.04 10.31
N ILE A 146 4.21 -9.54 9.42
CA ILE A 146 4.02 -9.63 7.96
C ILE A 146 3.99 -11.10 7.51
N MET A 147 4.92 -11.92 7.98
CA MET A 147 4.97 -13.34 7.63
C MET A 147 3.67 -14.04 8.02
N SER A 148 3.09 -13.73 9.18
CA SER A 148 1.81 -14.29 9.62
C SER A 148 0.61 -13.85 8.78
N GLU A 149 0.56 -12.57 8.36
CA GLU A 149 -0.49 -12.00 7.49
C GLU A 149 -0.48 -12.71 6.13
N LEU A 150 0.71 -12.94 5.57
CA LEU A 150 0.89 -13.55 4.25
C LEU A 150 0.51 -15.03 4.17
N VAL A 151 0.48 -15.78 5.29
CA VAL A 151 0.23 -17.24 5.25
C VAL A 151 -1.10 -17.55 4.56
N GLN A 152 -2.18 -16.84 4.92
CA GLN A 152 -3.50 -17.09 4.35
C GLN A 152 -3.61 -16.54 2.93
N GLU A 153 -3.09 -15.33 2.70
CA GLU A 153 -3.22 -14.64 1.42
C GLU A 153 -2.38 -15.26 0.30
N MET A 154 -1.19 -15.80 0.60
CA MET A 154 -0.35 -16.47 -0.41
C MET A 154 -0.79 -17.91 -0.67
N ALA A 155 -1.38 -18.59 0.32
CA ALA A 155 -1.80 -19.99 0.19
C ALA A 155 -2.88 -20.20 -0.88
N GLN A 156 -3.81 -19.25 -1.04
CA GLN A 156 -4.82 -19.27 -2.11
C GLN A 156 -4.20 -19.22 -3.53
N HIS A 157 -2.94 -18.80 -3.66
CA HIS A 157 -2.19 -18.79 -4.92
C HIS A 157 -1.14 -19.91 -5.01
N GLY A 158 -1.14 -20.85 -4.07
CA GLY A 158 -0.16 -21.94 -4.03
C GLY A 158 1.27 -21.50 -3.68
N LEU A 159 1.42 -20.34 -3.05
CA LEU A 159 2.71 -19.78 -2.63
C LEU A 159 2.85 -19.83 -1.10
N HIS A 160 4.08 -19.84 -0.61
CA HIS A 160 4.38 -19.81 0.83
C HIS A 160 5.28 -18.61 1.20
N PRO A 161 5.04 -17.89 2.31
CA PRO A 161 5.80 -16.69 2.68
C PRO A 161 7.32 -16.90 2.79
N ASN A 162 7.78 -18.10 3.17
CA ASN A 162 9.22 -18.42 3.22
C ASN A 162 9.96 -18.19 1.88
N MET A 163 9.24 -18.20 0.75
CA MET A 163 9.82 -17.92 -0.57
C MET A 163 10.26 -16.45 -0.72
N ILE A 164 9.72 -15.55 0.11
CA ILE A 164 9.98 -14.11 0.06
C ILE A 164 10.53 -13.57 1.39
N GLU A 165 10.96 -14.45 2.30
CA GLU A 165 11.58 -14.08 3.58
C GLU A 165 12.82 -13.18 3.37
N GLY A 166 13.70 -13.55 2.44
CA GLY A 166 14.92 -12.78 2.12
C GLY A 166 14.61 -11.32 1.75
N PRO A 167 13.76 -11.08 0.72
CA PRO A 167 13.31 -9.74 0.35
C PRO A 167 12.72 -8.90 1.50
N ILE A 168 11.97 -9.51 2.42
CA ILE A 168 11.39 -8.80 3.57
C ILE A 168 12.48 -8.40 4.55
N ARG A 169 13.36 -9.35 4.92
CA ARG A 169 14.47 -9.09 5.86
C ARG A 169 15.41 -8.01 5.34
N GLN A 170 15.76 -8.09 4.06
CA GLN A 170 16.60 -7.10 3.41
C GLN A 170 15.98 -5.70 3.55
N ARG A 171 14.69 -5.56 3.24
CA ARG A 171 14.05 -4.24 3.31
C ARG A 171 13.96 -3.71 4.75
N ILE A 172 13.66 -4.57 5.72
CA ILE A 172 13.66 -4.17 7.14
C ILE A 172 15.06 -3.68 7.56
N GLN A 173 16.12 -4.38 7.16
CA GLN A 173 17.49 -3.97 7.45
C GLN A 173 17.82 -2.61 6.83
N GLU A 174 17.48 -2.37 5.57
CA GLU A 174 17.67 -1.08 4.90
C GLU A 174 16.97 0.07 5.64
N LEU A 175 15.73 -0.16 6.09
CA LEU A 175 14.95 0.82 6.87
C LEU A 175 15.62 1.14 8.22
N GLU A 176 16.16 0.12 8.90
CA GLU A 176 16.91 0.30 10.14
C GLU A 176 18.21 1.09 9.96
N GLU A 177 18.94 0.83 8.88
CA GLU A 177 20.17 1.54 8.53
C GLU A 177 19.90 3.01 8.19
N ASN A 178 18.86 3.29 7.40
CA ASN A 178 18.45 4.64 7.03
C ASN A 178 18.01 5.47 8.26
N SER A 179 17.35 4.82 9.22
CA SER A 179 16.95 5.43 10.49
C SER A 179 18.16 5.83 11.34
N LYS A 180 19.19 4.97 11.41
CA LYS A 180 20.46 5.25 12.13
C LYS A 180 21.28 6.35 11.45
N ASN A 181 21.25 6.45 10.13
CA ASN A 181 21.98 7.49 9.40
C ASN A 181 21.31 8.86 9.54
N SER A 182 19.99 8.92 9.64
CA SER A 182 19.24 10.18 9.82
C SER A 182 19.43 10.83 11.19
N SER A 183 19.80 10.07 12.23
CA SER A 183 20.10 10.62 13.56
C SER A 183 21.45 11.35 13.64
N ASN A 184 22.32 11.21 12.63
CA ASN A 184 23.61 11.91 12.51
C ASN A 184 23.54 13.27 11.79
N GLY A 185 22.35 13.84 11.64
CA GLY A 185 22.16 15.25 11.36
C GLY A 185 21.77 15.55 9.92
N HIS A 186 20.58 16.13 9.76
CA HIS A 186 20.29 17.06 8.67
C HIS A 186 19.58 18.29 9.25
N ARG A 187 20.15 19.47 8.97
CA ARG A 187 19.46 20.75 9.11
C ARG A 187 18.35 20.76 8.05
N LEU A 188 17.11 20.97 8.50
CA LEU A 188 15.98 21.34 7.66
C LEU A 188 16.34 22.60 6.86
N GLY A 189 16.47 22.46 5.55
CA GLY A 189 16.82 23.54 4.63
C GLY A 189 16.25 23.28 3.25
N GLU A 190 15.22 24.05 2.93
CA GLU A 190 14.96 24.61 1.60
C GLU A 190 14.49 23.65 0.49
N ALA A 191 13.17 23.43 0.45
CA ALA A 191 12.47 23.04 -0.76
C ALA A 191 12.40 24.25 -1.70
N THR A 192 13.29 24.32 -2.69
CA THR A 192 13.09 25.16 -3.87
C THR A 192 11.93 24.58 -4.68
N TYR A 193 10.73 25.15 -4.49
CA TYR A 193 9.64 25.01 -5.45
C TYR A 193 10.02 25.79 -6.71
N THR A 194 10.63 25.11 -7.67
CA THR A 194 10.61 25.57 -9.06
C THR A 194 9.18 25.44 -9.56
N THR A 195 8.48 26.56 -9.60
CA THR A 195 7.16 26.71 -10.21
C THR A 195 7.33 26.69 -11.73
N ASP A 196 7.55 25.51 -12.31
CA ASP A 196 7.44 25.34 -13.75
C ASP A 196 5.96 25.22 -14.13
N ASN A 197 5.53 26.27 -14.81
CA ASN A 197 4.17 26.57 -15.19
C ASN A 197 3.85 25.86 -16.51
N THR A 198 3.61 24.55 -16.45
CA THR A 198 2.95 23.79 -17.53
C THR A 198 1.75 23.06 -16.92
N ALA A 199 0.59 23.72 -16.97
CA ALA A 199 -0.66 23.23 -16.42
C ALA A 199 -1.23 22.06 -17.26
N SER A 200 -0.59 20.90 -17.19
CA SER A 200 -1.27 19.63 -17.43
C SER A 200 -2.12 19.34 -16.20
N SER A 201 -3.40 19.00 -16.39
CA SER A 201 -4.29 18.71 -15.27
C SER A 201 -3.70 17.57 -14.43
N THR A 202 -3.79 17.58 -13.10
CA THR A 202 -3.36 16.46 -12.23
C THR A 202 -3.87 15.11 -12.77
N ARG A 203 -5.06 15.11 -13.35
CA ARG A 203 -5.67 13.96 -14.01
C ARG A 203 -4.87 13.45 -15.22
N GLU A 204 -4.32 14.34 -16.05
CA GLU A 204 -3.49 13.98 -17.21
C GLU A 204 -2.15 13.40 -16.75
N LEU A 205 -1.53 13.96 -15.71
CA LEU A 205 -0.28 13.43 -15.15
C LEU A 205 -0.48 12.02 -14.57
N VAL A 206 -1.58 11.81 -13.83
CA VAL A 206 -1.94 10.49 -13.30
C VAL A 206 -2.18 9.52 -14.46
N LEU A 207 -2.96 9.92 -15.47
CA LEU A 207 -3.26 9.06 -16.62
C LEU A 207 -1.97 8.68 -17.37
N ALA A 208 -1.08 9.64 -17.61
CA ALA A 208 0.21 9.39 -18.24
C ALA A 208 1.10 8.46 -17.39
N ALA A 209 1.10 8.62 -16.06
CA ALA A 209 1.83 7.72 -15.16
C ALA A 209 1.26 6.29 -15.20
N ALA A 210 -0.06 6.15 -15.11
CA ALA A 210 -0.77 4.88 -15.23
C ALA A 210 -0.50 4.19 -16.57
N GLU A 211 -0.62 4.91 -17.69
CA GLU A 211 -0.35 4.38 -19.04
C GLU A 211 1.11 3.97 -19.22
N ARG A 212 2.07 4.72 -18.67
CA ARG A 212 3.50 4.32 -18.70
C ARG A 212 3.70 2.99 -17.99
N ARG A 213 3.17 2.83 -16.78
CA ARG A 213 3.26 1.57 -16.02
C ARG A 213 2.58 0.41 -16.76
N ALA A 214 1.40 0.64 -17.33
CA ALA A 214 0.69 -0.35 -18.13
C ALA A 214 1.53 -0.85 -19.33
N ARG A 215 2.19 0.06 -20.05
CA ARG A 215 3.05 -0.27 -21.20
C ARG A 215 4.31 -1.03 -20.77
N GLU A 216 4.91 -0.65 -19.64
CA GLU A 216 6.10 -1.33 -19.11
C GLU A 216 5.80 -2.78 -18.70
N GLN A 217 4.61 -3.03 -18.13
CA GLN A 217 4.19 -4.39 -17.81
C GLN A 217 3.99 -5.24 -19.07
N GLN A 218 3.30 -4.71 -20.08
CA GLN A 218 3.09 -5.42 -21.36
C GLN A 218 4.41 -5.76 -22.07
N LYS A 219 5.44 -4.91 -21.95
CA LYS A 219 6.78 -5.19 -22.49
C LYS A 219 7.46 -6.34 -21.75
N LYS A 220 7.41 -6.36 -20.42
CA LYS A 220 8.01 -7.44 -19.61
C LYS A 220 7.36 -8.80 -19.89
N GLU A 221 6.04 -8.83 -20.07
CA GLU A 221 5.30 -10.06 -20.42
C GLU A 221 5.57 -10.55 -21.87
N GLY A 222 6.06 -9.66 -22.74
CA GLY A 222 6.41 -9.96 -24.12
C GLY A 222 7.83 -10.51 -24.31
N ASP A 223 8.79 -10.11 -23.47
CA ASP A 223 10.19 -10.57 -23.51
C ASP A 223 10.40 -11.94 -22.82
N GLU A 224 9.43 -12.40 -22.03
CA GLU A 224 9.45 -13.72 -21.37
C GLU A 224 8.78 -14.85 -22.18
N ARG A 225 8.39 -14.60 -23.44
CA ARG A 225 7.77 -15.60 -24.34
C ARG A 225 8.69 -16.11 -25.44
#